data_AF-A0A556CWH1-F1
#
_entry.id   AF-A0A556CWH1-F1
#
_cell.length_a   1.000
_cell.length_b   1.000
_cell.length_c   1.000
_cell.angle_alpha   90.00
_cell.angle_beta   90.00
_cell.angle_gamma   90.00
#
_symmetry.space_group_name_H-M   'P 1'
#
loop_
_entity.id
_entity.type
_entity.pdbx_description
1 polymer ?
#
loop_
_entity_poly.entity_id
_entity_poly.type
_entity_poly.pdbx_seq_one_letter_code
_entity_poly.pdbx_strand_id
1 'polypeptide(L)' 'MKSHSKLNYTFLIIILIILINYLLLPIFNINVAGILPSLLGIITNDILPWIFLYWLIRLVKAIESK' A
#
# COMPACT_ATOMS: atom_id res chain seq x y z
N MET A 1 0.46 -29.11 18.12
CA MET A 1 1.28 -28.25 17.25
C MET A 1 1.20 -26.81 17.75
N LYS A 2 2.22 -26.32 18.47
CA LYS A 2 2.30 -24.91 18.87
C LYS A 2 2.93 -24.13 17.72
N SER A 3 2.11 -23.69 16.77
CA SER A 3 2.54 -22.75 15.73
C SER A 3 2.51 -21.34 16.34
N HIS A 4 3.61 -20.95 17.00
CA HIS A 4 3.84 -19.53 17.23
C HIS A 4 4.18 -18.93 15.87
N SER A 5 3.19 -18.32 15.22
CA SER A 5 3.45 -17.33 14.18
C SER A 5 4.37 -16.29 14.79
N LYS A 6 5.67 -16.38 14.51
CA LYS A 6 6.69 -15.47 15.01
C LYS A 6 6.39 -14.10 14.40
N LEU A 7 5.52 -13.33 15.06
CA LEU A 7 5.28 -11.95 14.69
C LEU A 7 6.63 -11.27 14.72
N ASN A 8 6.99 -10.73 13.56
CA ASN A 8 8.30 -10.16 13.37
C ASN A 8 8.26 -8.82 14.12
N TYR A 9 8.68 -8.82 15.40
CA TYR A 9 8.54 -7.66 16.31
C TYR A 9 9.09 -6.37 15.69
N THR A 10 10.11 -6.47 14.84
CA THR A 10 10.63 -5.39 14.01
C THR A 10 9.54 -4.73 13.16
N PHE A 11 8.68 -5.51 12.49
CA PHE A 11 7.56 -4.97 11.71
C PHE A 11 6.54 -4.25 12.58
N LEU A 12 6.22 -4.81 13.75
CA LEU A 12 5.32 -4.15 14.69
C LEU A 12 5.88 -2.81 15.17
N ILE A 13 7.19 -2.76 15.46
CA ILE A 13 7.88 -1.53 15.87
C ILE A 13 7.88 -0.51 14.72
N ILE A 14 8.17 -0.93 13.49
CA ILE A 14 8.13 -0.04 12.31
C ILE A 14 6.74 0.56 12.12
N ILE A 15 5.68 -0.27 12.16
CA ILE A 15 4.29 0.19 12.03
C ILE A 15 3.95 1.18 13.15
N LEU A 16 4.38 0.89 14.38
CA LEU A 16 4.12 1.76 15.53
C LEU A 16 4.80 3.13 15.37
N ILE A 17 6.06 3.16 14.91
CA ILE A 17 6.78 4.41 14.65
C ILE A 17 6.07 5.23 13.57
N ILE A 18 5.67 4.59 12.46
CA ILE A 18 4.93 5.26 11.38
C ILE A 18 3.61 5.84 11.88
N LEU A 19 2.87 5.08 12.69
CA LEU A 19 1.59 5.51 13.25
C LEU A 19 1.74 6.72 14.17
N ILE A 20 2.75 6.72 15.05
CA ILE A 20 3.03 7.86 15.94
C ILE A 20 3.39 9.10 15.12
N ASN A 21 4.25 8.97 14.11
CA ASN A 21 4.61 10.09 13.23
C ASN A 21 3.39 10.62 12.47
N TYR A 22 2.52 9.73 11.98
CA TYR A 22 1.29 10.12 11.30
C TYR A 22 0.34 10.90 12.22
N LEU A 23 0.25 10.51 13.49
CA LEU A 23 -0.58 11.19 14.50
C LEU A 23 0.02 12.53 14.97
N LEU A 24 1.33 12.72 14.80
CA LEU A 24 2.05 13.96 15.13
C LEU A 24 2.00 14.99 13.99
N LEU A 25 1.79 14.58 12.73
CA LEU A 25 1.65 15.48 11.57
C LEU A 25 0.65 16.65 11.78
N PRO A 26 -0.53 16.47 12.42
CA PRO A 26 -1.47 17.58 12.66
C PRO A 26 -0.89 18.68 13.56
N ILE A 27 0.04 18.34 14.46
CA ILE A 27 0.71 19.31 15.35
C ILE A 27 1.52 20.33 14.53
N PHE A 28 2.03 19.91 13.37
CA PHE A 28 2.75 20.76 12.42
C PHE A 28 1.83 21.46 11.42
N ASN A 29 0.52 21.49 11.67
CA ASN A 29 -0.51 22.05 10.77
C ASN A 29 -0.53 21.39 9.38
N ILE A 30 -0.05 20.14 9.28
CA ILE A 30 -0.10 19.37 8.04
C ILE A 30 -1.48 18.73 7.93
N ASN A 31 -2.14 18.89 6.77
CA ASN A 31 -3.46 18.31 6.54
C ASN A 31 -3.39 16.79 6.32
N VAL A 32 -3.37 16.06 7.43
CA VAL A 32 -3.34 14.59 7.46
C VAL A 32 -4.51 13.97 6.72
N ALA A 33 -5.69 14.59 6.81
CA ALA A 33 -6.90 14.18 6.10
C ALA A 33 -6.79 14.37 4.58
N GLY A 34 -5.86 15.20 4.08
CA GLY A 34 -5.61 15.38 2.65
C GLY A 34 -4.53 14.45 2.10
N ILE A 35 -3.54 14.06 2.93
CA ILE A 35 -2.41 13.23 2.50
C ILE A 35 -2.88 11.83 2.10
N LEU A 36 -3.65 11.16 2.96
CA LEU A 36 -4.04 9.77 2.71
C LEU A 36 -4.92 9.64 1.45
N PRO A 37 -5.97 10.46 1.23
CA PRO A 37 -6.76 10.42 0.01
C PRO A 37 -5.96 10.80 -1.23
N SER A 38 -5.03 11.75 -1.14
CA SER A 38 -4.17 12.12 -2.28
C SER A 38 -3.26 10.97 -2.70
N LEU A 39 -2.66 10.27 -1.73
CA LEU A 39 -1.76 9.14 -1.98
C LEU A 39 -2.54 7.95 -2.56
N LEU A 40 -3.71 7.66 -2.00
CA LEU A 40 -4.63 6.67 -2.55
C LEU A 40 -5.12 7.06 -3.96
N GLY A 41 -5.36 8.35 -4.21
CA GLY A 41 -5.74 8.87 -5.52
C GLY A 41 -4.69 8.57 -6.58
N ILE A 42 -3.41 8.83 -6.31
CA ILE A 42 -2.30 8.52 -7.23
C ILE A 42 -2.21 7.01 -7.48
N ILE A 43 -2.26 6.21 -6.42
CA ILE A 43 -2.20 4.75 -6.56
C ILE A 43 -3.37 4.24 -7.41
N THR A 44 -4.57 4.77 -7.21
CA THR A 44 -5.79 4.26 -7.85
C THR A 44 -5.97 4.79 -9.28
N ASN A 45 -5.60 6.04 -9.55
CA ASN A 45 -5.76 6.66 -10.86
C ASN A 45 -4.62 6.34 -11.82
N ASP A 46 -3.39 6.21 -11.32
CA ASP A 46 -2.21 6.10 -12.19
C ASP A 46 -1.61 4.69 -12.14
N ILE A 47 -1.38 4.16 -10.92
CA ILE A 47 -0.65 2.91 -10.74
C ILE A 47 -1.53 1.70 -11.02
N LEU A 48 -2.76 1.69 -10.51
CA LEU A 48 -3.70 0.57 -10.63
C LEU A 48 -4.08 0.28 -12.10
N PRO A 49 -4.44 1.27 -12.94
CA PRO A 49 -4.75 1.00 -14.34
C PRO A 49 -3.54 0.51 -15.11
N TRP A 50 -2.35 1.04 -14.82
CA TRP A 50 -1.11 0.60 -15.45
C TRP A 50 -0.80 -0.88 -15.16
N ILE A 51 -0.88 -1.28 -13.90
CA ILE A 51 -0.75 -2.69 -13.48
C ILE A 51 -1.84 -3.55 -14.12
N PHE A 52 -3.10 -3.10 -14.08
CA PHE A 52 -4.21 -3.84 -14.66
C PHE A 52 -3.99 -4.10 -16.17
N LEU A 53 -3.58 -3.08 -16.92
CA LEU A 53 -3.28 -3.22 -18.35
C LEU A 53 -2.11 -4.18 -18.62
N TYR A 54 -1.02 -4.09 -17.84
CA TYR A 54 0.11 -5.01 -17.96
C TYR A 54 -0.33 -6.47 -17.78
N TRP A 55 -1.11 -6.74 -16.73
CA TRP A 55 -1.64 -8.07 -16.46
C TRP A 55 -2.65 -8.52 -17.52
N LEU A 56 -3.49 -7.62 -18.01
CA LEU A 56 -4.48 -7.90 -19.06
C LEU A 56 -3.80 -8.30 -20.38
N ILE A 57 -2.76 -7.57 -20.80
CA ILE A 57 -1.97 -7.93 -22.00
C ILE A 57 -1.33 -9.30 -21.82
N ARG A 58 -0.77 -9.57 -20.63
CA ARG A 58 -0.17 -10.87 -20.33
C ARG A 58 -1.20 -12.00 -20.38
N LEU A 59 -2.40 -11.76 -19.87
CA LEU A 59 -3.52 -12.71 -19.91
C LEU A 59 -3.94 -13.00 -21.35
N VAL A 60 -4.13 -11.97 -22.18
CA VAL A 60 -4.50 -12.13 -23.60
C VAL A 60 -3.46 -12.98 -24.33
N LYS A 61 -2.16 -12.69 -24.16
CA LYS A 61 -1.09 -13.48 -24.76
C LYS A 61 -1.09 -14.95 -24.32
N ALA A 62 -1.40 -15.22 -23.06
CA ALA A 62 -1.48 -16.58 -22.55
C ALA A 62 -2.67 -17.37 -23.12
N ILE A 63 -3.76 -16.67 -23.43
CA ILE A 63 -4.95 -17.26 -24.06
C ILE A 63 -4.71 -17.47 -25.56
N GLU A 64 -4.12 -16.49 -26.26
CA GLU A 64 -3.83 -16.56 -27.70
C GLU A 64 -2.72 -17.57 -28.04
N SER A 65 -1.78 -17.80 -27.12
CA SER A 65 -0.72 -18.81 -27.27
C SER A 65 -1.21 -20.25 -27.08
N LYS A 66 -2.51 -20.47 -26.85
CA LYS A 66 -3.12 -21.79 -26.62
C LYS A 66 -3.94 -22.22 -27.82
#